data_AF-A0A969XVD3-F1
#
_entry.id   AF-A0A969XVD3-F1
#
_cell.length_a   1.000
_cell.length_b   1.000
_cell.length_c   1.000
_cell.angle_alpha   90.00
_cell.angle_beta   90.00
_cell.angle_gamma   90.00
#
_symmetry.space_group_name_H-M   'P 1'
#
loop_
_entity.id
_entity.type
_entity.pdbx_description
1 polymer ?
#
loop_
_entity_poly.entity_id
_entity_poly.type
_entity_poly.pdbx_seq_one_letter_code
_entity_poly.pdbx_strand_id
1 'polypeptide(L)'
;MTQDPADDAGTAADRFGRDAEAPPALPPQSVAPPMVIGYAPATGRESKTMAGAAFMCGSMVILAPLLVPNLLISVFSLLAATVLSIIVLVIRRRGRGLAVAGLVVAWGAVAMWWAVNHAVRTSYVHMFCSQRLLATGAAVTLYRNDNSGAFPPDLTALVAAGHIDARQLHCAATPPGGVDYFYTPRPPLPSGAGTPKGSTTILACDFRNNHRRHRGVVFLDGHIERLKDSDFQALLALPENAAFASALRAAEGP
;
A
#
# COMPACT_ATOMS: atom_id res chain seq x y z
N MET A 1 2.56 -42.12 -26.56
CA MET A 1 3.30 -42.61 -25.38
C MET A 1 2.27 -42.63 -24.26
N THR A 2 1.70 -43.80 -24.06
CA THR A 2 0.50 -44.08 -23.28
C THR A 2 0.94 -45.06 -22.20
N GLN A 3 0.74 -44.71 -20.93
CA GLN A 3 0.91 -45.63 -19.81
C GLN A 3 0.15 -45.12 -18.58
N ASP A 4 -1.09 -45.59 -18.47
CA ASP A 4 -1.67 -46.14 -17.23
C ASP A 4 -1.51 -47.69 -17.35
N PRO A 5 -1.66 -48.56 -16.32
CA PRO A 5 -2.31 -48.37 -15.00
C PRO A 5 -1.56 -49.09 -13.83
N ALA A 6 -2.10 -49.07 -12.60
CA ALA A 6 -2.37 -50.30 -11.81
C ALA A 6 -2.85 -50.01 -10.38
N ASP A 7 -3.87 -50.80 -10.01
CA ASP A 7 -4.49 -51.02 -8.71
C ASP A 7 -3.53 -51.54 -7.64
N ASP A 8 -3.81 -51.27 -6.35
CA ASP A 8 -3.46 -52.20 -5.29
C ASP A 8 -4.45 -52.12 -4.10
N ALA A 9 -5.27 -53.15 -3.99
CA ALA A 9 -6.20 -53.43 -2.90
C ALA A 9 -5.63 -54.57 -2.05
N GLY A 10 -5.24 -54.29 -0.82
CA GLY A 10 -4.63 -55.25 0.10
C GLY A 10 -5.43 -55.43 1.40
N THR A 11 -6.16 -56.53 1.46
CA THR A 11 -6.86 -57.09 2.64
C THR A 11 -5.84 -57.59 3.68
N ALA A 12 -5.99 -57.19 4.94
CA ALA A 12 -5.28 -57.81 6.07
C ALA A 12 -6.29 -58.16 7.18
N ALA A 13 -6.86 -59.35 7.04
CA ALA A 13 -7.50 -60.07 8.13
C ALA A 13 -6.43 -60.87 8.89
N ASP A 14 -6.75 -61.13 10.15
CA ASP A 14 -6.25 -62.27 10.94
C ASP A 14 -4.91 -62.09 11.65
N ARG A 15 -4.99 -61.85 12.97
CA ARG A 15 -4.19 -62.53 14.01
C ARG A 15 -4.43 -61.87 15.37
N PHE A 16 -4.86 -62.70 16.31
CA PHE A 16 -4.47 -62.78 17.72
C PHE A 16 -5.67 -63.01 18.64
N GLY A 17 -6.09 -64.28 18.69
CA GLY A 17 -6.60 -64.84 19.92
C GLY A 17 -5.47 -64.97 20.95
N ARG A 18 -5.75 -64.56 22.19
CA ARG A 18 -5.05 -64.97 23.41
C ARG A 18 -6.06 -64.89 24.57
N ASP A 19 -6.43 -66.08 25.02
CA ASP A 19 -6.45 -66.53 26.41
C ASP A 19 -7.08 -65.56 27.44
N ALA A 20 -8.34 -65.84 27.75
CA ALA A 20 -9.07 -65.27 28.87
C ALA A 20 -8.59 -65.91 30.19
N GLU A 21 -7.81 -65.15 30.95
CA GLU A 21 -7.44 -65.47 32.32
C GLU A 21 -8.49 -64.87 33.28
N ALA A 22 -9.08 -65.71 34.13
CA ALA A 22 -10.15 -65.32 35.04
C ALA A 22 -9.63 -64.39 36.15
N PRO A 23 -10.27 -63.25 36.40
CA PRO A 23 -9.82 -62.31 37.44
C PRO A 23 -10.01 -62.89 38.85
N PRO A 24 -9.05 -62.67 39.77
CA PRO A 24 -9.14 -63.13 41.15
C PRO A 24 -10.27 -62.44 41.92
N ALA A 25 -10.93 -63.21 42.80
CA ALA A 25 -12.02 -62.76 43.65
C ALA A 25 -11.60 -61.60 44.56
N LEU A 26 -12.36 -60.50 44.52
CA LEU A 26 -12.16 -59.35 45.40
C LEU A 26 -12.59 -59.67 46.84
N PRO A 27 -11.86 -59.17 47.86
CA PRO A 27 -12.24 -59.32 49.26
C PRO A 27 -13.52 -58.52 49.59
N PRO A 28 -14.26 -58.92 50.65
CA PRO A 28 -15.53 -58.30 51.04
C PRO A 28 -15.35 -56.83 51.39
N GLN A 29 -16.10 -55.95 50.72
CA GLN A 29 -16.10 -54.52 50.99
C GLN A 29 -16.81 -54.20 52.31
N SER A 30 -16.09 -53.52 53.21
CA SER A 30 -16.63 -52.91 54.42
C SER A 30 -17.55 -51.74 54.04
N VAL A 31 -18.84 -51.86 54.38
CA VAL A 31 -19.85 -50.82 54.17
C VAL A 31 -19.58 -49.66 55.14
N ALA A 32 -19.04 -48.56 54.63
CA ALA A 32 -18.94 -47.31 55.36
C ALA A 32 -20.34 -46.66 55.54
N PRO A 33 -20.61 -46.00 56.68
CA PRO A 33 -21.89 -45.34 56.93
C PRO A 33 -22.14 -44.19 55.93
N PRO A 34 -23.42 -43.86 55.65
CA PRO A 34 -23.79 -42.89 54.64
C PRO A 34 -23.25 -41.49 54.96
N MET A 35 -22.39 -40.99 54.09
CA MET A 35 -21.89 -39.62 54.10
C MET A 35 -23.01 -38.67 53.66
N VAL A 36 -23.46 -37.81 54.57
CA VAL A 36 -24.40 -36.73 54.26
C VAL A 36 -23.67 -35.68 53.40
N ILE A 37 -23.93 -35.69 52.10
CA ILE A 37 -23.44 -34.67 51.17
C ILE A 37 -24.21 -33.38 51.43
N GLY A 38 -23.57 -32.43 52.12
CA GLY A 38 -24.06 -31.06 52.18
C GLY A 38 -23.96 -30.43 50.79
N TYR A 39 -25.10 -30.04 50.21
CA TYR A 39 -25.14 -29.22 49.00
C TYR A 39 -24.51 -27.86 49.31
N ALA A 40 -23.22 -27.70 48.98
CA ALA A 40 -22.61 -26.38 48.93
C ALA A 40 -23.28 -25.57 47.80
N PRO A 41 -23.80 -24.36 48.06
CA PRO A 41 -24.35 -23.53 47.01
C PRO A 41 -23.25 -23.27 45.96
N ALA A 42 -23.56 -23.56 44.71
CA ALA A 42 -22.69 -23.31 43.58
C ALA A 42 -22.32 -21.83 43.56
N THR A 43 -21.13 -21.51 44.07
CA THR A 43 -20.57 -20.16 44.00
C THR A 43 -20.34 -19.84 42.53
N GLY A 44 -21.10 -18.87 42.01
CA GLY A 44 -21.02 -18.40 40.64
C GLY A 44 -19.61 -17.94 40.29
N ARG A 45 -18.84 -18.84 39.69
CA ARG A 45 -17.47 -18.61 39.24
C ARG A 45 -17.40 -18.59 37.72
N GLU A 46 -18.32 -17.87 37.07
CA GLU A 46 -18.31 -17.72 35.61
C GLU A 46 -18.69 -16.29 35.22
N SER A 47 -17.70 -15.51 34.77
CA SER A 47 -17.88 -14.41 33.80
C SER A 47 -16.62 -13.54 33.63
N LYS A 48 -15.66 -13.58 34.57
CA LYS A 48 -14.47 -12.71 34.50
C LYS A 48 -13.46 -13.13 33.43
N THR A 49 -13.43 -14.39 33.01
CA THR A 49 -12.46 -14.90 32.01
C THR A 49 -12.80 -14.50 30.57
N MET A 50 -14.09 -14.36 30.22
CA MET A 50 -14.47 -14.04 28.84
C MET A 50 -14.35 -12.55 28.49
N ALA A 51 -14.47 -11.64 29.46
CA ALA A 51 -14.26 -10.21 29.22
C ALA A 51 -12.80 -9.87 28.90
N GLY A 52 -11.84 -10.57 29.52
CA GLY A 52 -10.41 -10.41 29.26
C GLY A 52 -9.99 -10.89 27.87
N ALA A 53 -10.58 -11.98 27.39
CA ALA A 53 -10.30 -12.53 26.05
C ALA A 53 -10.74 -11.57 24.93
N ALA A 54 -11.89 -10.91 25.07
CA ALA A 54 -12.36 -9.93 24.10
C ALA A 54 -11.44 -8.70 24.01
N PHE A 55 -10.88 -8.26 25.13
CA PHE A 55 -9.94 -7.13 25.15
C PHE A 55 -8.59 -7.48 24.51
N MET A 56 -8.07 -8.69 24.76
CA MET A 56 -6.83 -9.19 24.15
C MET A 56 -6.96 -9.41 22.63
N CYS A 57 -8.11 -9.90 22.15
CA CYS A 57 -8.35 -9.98 20.71
C CYS A 57 -8.45 -8.59 20.06
N GLY A 58 -9.09 -7.62 20.73
CA GLY A 58 -9.20 -6.25 20.22
C GLY A 58 -7.84 -5.54 20.11
N SER A 59 -6.93 -5.74 21.06
CA SER A 59 -5.61 -5.11 21.03
C SER A 59 -4.68 -5.71 19.97
N MET A 60 -4.81 -7.01 19.65
CA MET A 60 -4.04 -7.62 18.55
C MET A 60 -4.42 -7.08 17.17
N VAL A 61 -5.66 -6.65 16.96
CA VAL A 61 -6.10 -6.00 15.71
C VAL A 61 -5.41 -4.65 15.49
N ILE A 62 -4.94 -3.99 16.56
CA ILE A 62 -4.26 -2.68 16.46
C ILE A 62 -2.77 -2.87 16.09
N LEU A 63 -2.13 -3.94 16.56
CA LEU A 63 -0.70 -4.21 16.33
C LEU A 63 -0.42 -4.95 15.01
N ALA A 64 -1.33 -5.81 14.54
CA ALA A 64 -1.14 -6.58 13.32
C ALA A 64 -0.92 -5.75 12.03
N PRO A 65 -1.60 -4.60 11.80
CA PRO A 65 -1.40 -3.79 10.60
C PRO A 65 -0.03 -3.10 10.53
N LEU A 66 0.64 -2.93 11.68
CA LEU A 66 1.98 -2.33 11.75
C LEU A 66 3.09 -3.31 11.35
N LEU A 67 2.84 -4.62 11.50
CA LEU A 67 3.87 -5.65 11.31
C LEU A 67 3.73 -6.43 10.00
N VAL A 68 2.52 -6.51 9.42
CA VAL A 68 2.30 -7.29 8.19
C VAL A 68 1.48 -6.48 7.18
N PRO A 69 2.05 -6.09 6.03
CA PRO A 69 1.35 -5.31 4.99
C PRO A 69 0.27 -6.11 4.23
N ASN A 70 -0.07 -7.33 4.66
CA ASN A 70 -1.07 -8.15 4.00
C ASN A 70 -2.49 -7.71 4.37
N LEU A 71 -3.06 -6.92 3.45
CA LEU A 71 -4.42 -6.38 3.46
C LEU A 71 -5.51 -7.43 3.72
N LEU A 72 -5.26 -8.71 3.37
CA LEU A 72 -6.21 -9.79 3.60
C LEU A 72 -6.38 -10.13 5.09
N ILE A 73 -5.28 -10.24 5.84
CA ILE A 73 -5.31 -10.64 7.26
C ILE A 73 -6.00 -9.57 8.12
N SER A 74 -5.79 -8.29 7.79
CA SER A 74 -6.45 -7.17 8.48
C SER A 74 -7.95 -7.14 8.21
N VAL A 75 -8.39 -7.40 6.97
CA VAL A 75 -9.82 -7.47 6.61
C VAL A 75 -10.52 -8.62 7.33
N PHE A 76 -9.93 -9.82 7.35
CA PHE A 76 -10.52 -10.97 8.06
C PHE A 76 -10.61 -10.73 9.58
N SER A 77 -9.57 -10.13 10.17
CA SER A 77 -9.56 -9.84 11.61
C SER A 77 -10.61 -8.80 12.00
N LEU A 78 -10.80 -7.77 11.18
CA LEU A 78 -11.85 -6.77 11.37
C LEU A 78 -13.25 -7.39 11.28
N LEU A 79 -13.47 -8.25 10.27
CA LEU A 79 -14.76 -8.88 10.06
C LEU A 79 -15.12 -9.82 11.23
N ALA A 80 -14.17 -10.62 11.68
CA ALA A 80 -14.34 -11.49 12.85
C ALA A 80 -14.65 -10.70 14.13
N ALA A 81 -13.91 -9.62 14.40
CA ALA A 81 -14.17 -8.75 15.56
C ALA A 81 -15.56 -8.10 15.50
N THR A 82 -16.01 -7.70 14.31
CA THR A 82 -17.32 -7.08 14.10
C THR A 82 -18.45 -8.08 14.34
N VAL A 83 -18.34 -9.29 13.77
CA VAL A 83 -19.32 -10.37 13.95
C VAL A 83 -19.42 -10.77 15.43
N LEU A 84 -18.29 -10.96 16.12
CA LEU A 84 -18.27 -11.27 17.56
C LEU A 84 -18.94 -10.16 18.38
N SER A 85 -18.70 -8.90 18.05
CA SER A 85 -19.33 -7.75 18.72
C SER A 85 -20.85 -7.74 18.55
N ILE A 86 -21.35 -8.03 17.34
CA ILE A 86 -22.79 -8.13 17.05
C ILE A 86 -23.42 -9.29 17.82
N ILE A 87 -22.79 -10.46 17.84
CA ILE A 87 -23.28 -11.64 18.57
C ILE A 87 -23.41 -11.32 20.08
N VAL A 88 -22.42 -10.64 20.66
CA VAL A 88 -22.48 -10.22 22.08
C VAL A 88 -23.61 -9.22 22.34
N LEU A 89 -23.85 -8.28 21.42
CA LEU A 89 -24.95 -7.30 21.53
C LEU A 89 -26.33 -7.95 21.49
N VAL A 90 -26.50 -9.00 20.69
CA VAL A 90 -27.78 -9.72 20.54
C VAL A 90 -28.06 -10.63 21.73
N ILE A 91 -27.05 -11.34 22.25
CA ILE A 91 -27.25 -12.42 23.22
C ILE A 91 -27.28 -11.93 24.69
N ARG A 92 -26.55 -10.87 25.08
CA ARG A 92 -26.45 -10.45 26.49
C ARG A 92 -26.91 -9.00 26.74
N ARG A 93 -28.01 -8.83 27.49
CA ARG A 93 -28.48 -7.50 27.96
C ARG A 93 -27.55 -6.85 28.98
N ARG A 94 -26.83 -7.64 29.80
CA ARG A 94 -25.77 -7.18 30.72
C ARG A 94 -24.43 -7.17 29.99
N GLY A 95 -23.92 -5.98 29.64
CA GLY A 95 -22.62 -5.82 28.95
C GLY A 95 -22.63 -4.95 27.68
N ARG A 96 -23.79 -4.41 27.29
CA ARG A 96 -23.95 -3.57 26.09
C ARG A 96 -22.94 -2.42 25.99
N GLY A 97 -22.58 -1.79 27.10
CA GLY A 97 -21.61 -0.68 27.12
C GLY A 97 -20.21 -1.09 26.61
N LEU A 98 -19.73 -2.28 26.98
CA LEU A 98 -18.41 -2.76 26.53
C LEU A 98 -18.42 -3.17 25.06
N ALA A 99 -19.51 -3.78 24.58
CA ALA A 99 -19.63 -4.15 23.17
C ALA A 99 -19.72 -2.90 22.27
N VAL A 100 -20.43 -1.86 22.71
CA VAL A 100 -20.47 -0.55 22.02
C VAL A 100 -19.08 0.10 22.01
N ALA A 101 -18.36 0.10 23.13
CA ALA A 101 -17.01 0.64 23.19
C ALA A 101 -16.04 -0.09 22.23
N GLY A 102 -16.12 -1.42 22.17
CA GLY A 102 -15.31 -2.23 21.24
C GLY A 102 -15.62 -1.90 19.77
N LEU A 103 -16.90 -1.76 19.42
CA LEU A 103 -17.32 -1.38 18.06
C LEU A 103 -16.80 0.02 17.68
N VAL A 104 -16.89 0.99 18.59
CA VAL A 104 -16.40 2.37 18.37
C VAL A 104 -14.88 2.37 18.15
N VAL A 105 -14.12 1.61 18.95
CA VAL A 105 -12.66 1.50 18.78
C VAL A 105 -12.31 0.84 17.44
N ALA A 106 -13.01 -0.23 17.05
CA ALA A 106 -12.76 -0.92 15.79
C ALA A 106 -12.99 -0.01 14.57
N TRP A 107 -14.14 0.68 14.52
CA TRP A 107 -14.41 1.63 13.43
C TRP A 107 -13.48 2.84 13.47
N GLY A 108 -13.11 3.33 14.65
CA GLY A 108 -12.10 4.37 14.81
C GLY A 108 -10.74 3.97 14.23
N ALA A 109 -10.30 2.74 14.46
CA ALA A 109 -9.06 2.21 13.89
C ALA A 109 -9.11 2.11 12.35
N VAL A 110 -10.24 1.69 11.78
CA VAL A 110 -10.43 1.64 10.32
C VAL A 110 -10.41 3.04 9.71
N ALA A 111 -11.12 3.99 10.32
CA ALA A 111 -11.14 5.38 9.87
C ALA A 111 -9.74 6.01 9.93
N MET A 112 -8.99 5.75 11.02
CA MET A 112 -7.60 6.19 11.15
C MET A 112 -6.71 5.57 10.09
N TRP A 113 -6.78 4.24 9.88
CA TRP A 113 -6.00 3.54 8.86
C TRP A 113 -6.29 4.08 7.44
N TRP A 114 -7.56 4.32 7.13
CA TRP A 114 -7.97 4.92 5.87
C TRP A 114 -7.41 6.34 5.71
N ALA A 115 -7.53 7.18 6.74
CA ALA A 115 -7.01 8.54 6.73
C ALA A 115 -5.48 8.59 6.56
N VAL A 116 -4.75 7.73 7.27
CA VAL A 116 -3.29 7.61 7.15
C VAL A 116 -2.90 7.11 5.76
N ASN A 117 -3.52 6.04 5.25
CA ASN A 117 -3.21 5.55 3.90
C ASN A 117 -3.54 6.56 2.81
N HIS A 118 -4.65 7.28 2.95
CA HIS A 118 -5.01 8.34 2.03
C HIS A 118 -3.93 9.44 2.04
N ALA A 119 -3.56 9.94 3.22
CA ALA A 119 -2.52 10.96 3.37
C ALA A 119 -1.16 10.49 2.81
N VAL A 120 -0.73 9.29 3.19
CA VAL A 120 0.53 8.68 2.76
C VAL A 120 0.55 8.49 1.24
N ARG A 121 -0.53 7.96 0.65
CA ARG A 121 -0.63 7.77 -0.81
C ARG A 121 -0.55 9.11 -1.55
N THR A 122 -1.22 10.15 -1.07
CA THR A 122 -1.11 11.48 -1.68
C THR A 122 0.33 12.02 -1.62
N SER A 123 1.01 11.85 -0.49
CA SER A 123 2.42 12.26 -0.34
C SER A 123 3.35 11.50 -1.27
N TYR A 124 3.17 10.17 -1.41
CA TYR A 124 3.99 9.35 -2.29
C TYR A 124 3.84 9.76 -3.76
N VAL A 125 2.61 9.96 -4.24
CA VAL A 125 2.38 10.39 -5.63
C VAL A 125 3.12 11.70 -5.91
N HIS A 126 3.03 12.67 -5.00
CA HIS A 126 3.76 13.94 -5.15
C HIS A 126 5.27 13.77 -5.18
N MET A 127 5.83 12.90 -4.34
CA MET A 127 7.27 12.64 -4.31
C MET A 127 7.75 11.98 -5.61
N PHE A 128 7.02 10.96 -6.09
CA PHE A 128 7.37 10.26 -7.33
C PHE A 128 7.25 11.14 -8.57
N CYS A 129 6.25 12.02 -8.64
CA CYS A 129 6.12 12.97 -9.77
C CYS A 129 7.32 13.90 -9.86
N SER A 130 7.73 14.52 -8.75
CA SER A 130 8.90 15.41 -8.71
C SER A 130 10.20 14.65 -9.00
N GLN A 131 10.35 13.43 -8.47
CA GLN A 131 11.53 12.61 -8.70
C GLN A 131 11.66 12.16 -10.17
N ARG A 132 10.56 11.80 -10.83
CA ARG A 132 10.57 11.44 -12.25
C ARG A 132 10.94 12.60 -13.15
N LEU A 133 10.36 13.77 -12.88
CA LEU A 133 10.73 14.98 -13.60
C LEU A 133 12.21 15.35 -13.39
N LEU A 134 12.75 15.13 -12.18
CA LEU A 134 14.17 15.30 -11.87
C LEU A 134 15.06 14.35 -12.63
N ALA A 135 14.68 13.07 -12.70
CA ALA A 135 15.37 12.09 -13.50
C ALA A 135 15.40 12.51 -14.98
N THR A 136 14.28 13.01 -15.51
CA THR A 136 14.21 13.53 -16.89
C THR A 136 15.16 14.71 -17.12
N GLY A 137 15.19 15.71 -16.22
CA GLY A 137 16.12 16.84 -16.34
C GLY A 137 17.60 16.42 -16.26
N ALA A 138 17.92 15.48 -15.36
CA ALA A 138 19.27 14.91 -15.28
C ALA A 138 19.64 14.13 -16.55
N ALA A 139 18.70 13.36 -17.11
CA ALA A 139 18.91 12.59 -18.33
C ALA A 139 19.10 13.47 -19.57
N VAL A 140 18.38 14.60 -19.67
CA VAL A 140 18.64 15.62 -20.70
C VAL A 140 20.07 16.15 -20.59
N THR A 141 20.56 16.40 -19.37
CA THR A 141 21.94 16.85 -19.15
C THR A 141 22.97 15.79 -19.55
N LEU A 142 22.73 14.51 -19.21
CA LEU A 142 23.60 13.40 -19.61
C LEU A 142 23.63 13.23 -21.13
N TYR A 143 22.46 13.20 -21.76
CA TYR A 143 22.34 13.12 -23.22
C TYR A 143 23.13 14.23 -23.90
N ARG A 144 23.03 15.46 -23.38
CA ARG A 144 23.76 16.60 -23.91
C ARG A 144 25.27 16.43 -23.81
N ASN A 145 25.76 15.89 -22.70
CA ASN A 145 27.19 15.61 -22.53
C ASN A 145 27.68 14.56 -23.53
N ASP A 146 26.87 13.54 -23.79
CA ASP A 146 27.21 12.44 -24.71
C ASP A 146 27.06 12.84 -26.19
N ASN A 147 26.26 13.87 -26.48
CA ASN A 147 25.95 14.33 -27.84
C ASN A 147 26.55 15.71 -28.17
N SER A 148 27.78 15.99 -27.71
CA SER A 148 28.52 17.22 -28.04
C SER A 148 27.75 18.53 -27.79
N GLY A 149 26.97 18.60 -26.72
CA GLY A 149 26.19 19.79 -26.39
C GLY A 149 24.79 19.85 -27.02
N ALA A 150 24.42 18.87 -27.86
CA ALA A 150 23.10 18.80 -28.46
C ALA A 150 22.03 18.32 -27.47
N PHE A 151 20.89 18.99 -27.45
CA PHE A 151 19.72 18.54 -26.70
C PHE A 151 19.04 17.36 -27.41
N PRO A 152 18.38 16.46 -26.65
CA PRO A 152 17.63 15.38 -27.27
C PRO A 152 16.50 15.95 -28.15
N PRO A 153 16.19 15.33 -29.31
CA PRO A 153 15.12 15.82 -30.17
C PRO A 153 13.74 15.69 -29.50
N ASP A 154 13.55 14.64 -28.69
CA ASP A 154 12.37 14.39 -27.87
C ASP A 154 12.75 13.59 -26.61
N LEU A 155 11.81 13.41 -25.68
CA LEU A 155 12.07 12.66 -24.45
C LEU A 155 12.25 11.15 -24.67
N THR A 156 11.77 10.59 -25.78
CA THR A 156 11.95 9.16 -26.11
C THR A 156 13.38 8.85 -26.54
N ALA A 157 14.11 9.84 -27.09
CA ALA A 157 15.53 9.71 -27.37
C ALA A 157 16.36 9.44 -26.10
N LEU A 158 15.92 9.92 -24.93
CA LEU A 158 16.56 9.61 -23.64
C LEU A 158 16.40 8.14 -23.24
N VAL A 159 15.27 7.53 -23.61
CA VAL A 159 15.02 6.09 -23.40
C VAL A 159 15.85 5.28 -24.38
N ALA A 160 15.90 5.69 -25.65
CA ALA A 160 16.70 5.03 -26.68
C ALA A 160 18.20 5.07 -26.35
N ALA A 161 18.69 6.16 -25.76
CA ALA A 161 20.06 6.31 -25.27
C ALA A 161 20.32 5.57 -23.95
N GLY A 162 19.30 4.98 -23.32
CA GLY A 162 19.44 4.22 -22.06
C GLY A 162 19.69 5.10 -20.82
N HIS A 163 19.42 6.40 -20.88
CA HIS A 163 19.58 7.29 -19.71
C HIS A 163 18.43 7.16 -18.71
N ILE A 164 17.24 6.77 -19.18
CA ILE A 164 16.03 6.58 -18.37
C ILE A 164 15.18 5.42 -18.89
N ASP A 165 14.38 4.85 -17.98
CA ASP A 165 13.32 3.91 -18.34
C ASP A 165 12.12 4.64 -18.94
N ALA A 166 11.41 4.02 -19.90
CA ALA A 166 10.15 4.55 -20.43
C ALA A 166 9.12 4.83 -19.31
N ARG A 167 9.15 4.05 -18.22
CA ARG A 167 8.30 4.22 -17.04
C ARG A 167 8.49 5.57 -16.34
N GLN A 168 9.66 6.20 -16.49
CA GLN A 168 9.99 7.48 -15.88
C GLN A 168 9.41 8.67 -16.68
N LEU A 169 8.98 8.46 -17.92
CA LEU A 169 8.28 9.47 -18.73
C LEU A 169 6.78 9.61 -18.43
N HIS A 170 6.29 8.83 -17.46
CA HIS A 170 4.89 8.89 -17.01
C HIS A 170 4.75 9.64 -15.69
N CYS A 171 3.70 10.44 -15.56
CA CYS A 171 3.35 11.07 -14.31
C CYS A 171 2.59 10.06 -13.43
N ALA A 172 2.96 9.93 -12.14
CA ALA A 172 2.29 9.00 -11.24
C ALA A 172 0.84 9.41 -10.88
N ALA A 173 0.45 10.66 -11.21
CA ALA A 173 -0.89 11.18 -10.98
C ALA A 173 -1.86 10.92 -12.14
N THR A 174 -1.36 10.52 -13.31
CA THR A 174 -2.17 10.22 -14.50
C THR A 174 -2.22 8.72 -14.76
N PRO A 175 -3.31 8.19 -15.35
CA PRO A 175 -3.30 6.84 -15.89
C PRO A 175 -2.19 6.71 -16.94
N PRO A 176 -1.53 5.53 -17.04
CA PRO A 176 -0.50 5.32 -18.05
C PRO A 176 -1.11 5.45 -19.45
N GLY A 177 -0.53 6.31 -20.30
CA GLY A 177 -1.06 6.55 -21.66
C GLY A 177 -0.10 7.18 -22.65
N GLY A 178 1.13 7.51 -22.27
CA GLY A 178 2.13 8.14 -23.14
C GLY A 178 3.09 9.03 -22.35
N VAL A 179 3.88 9.85 -23.04
CA VAL A 179 4.77 10.82 -22.38
C VAL A 179 3.92 11.90 -21.73
N ASP A 180 3.95 11.98 -20.40
CA ASP A 180 3.12 12.92 -19.62
C ASP A 180 3.81 14.27 -19.38
N TYR A 181 4.97 14.48 -19.99
CA TYR A 181 5.76 15.69 -19.88
C TYR A 181 5.87 16.38 -21.22
N PHE A 182 5.61 17.68 -21.23
CA PHE A 182 5.88 18.50 -22.40
C PHE A 182 7.36 18.88 -22.41
N TYR A 183 8.00 18.75 -23.57
CA TYR A 183 9.41 19.07 -23.78
C TYR A 183 9.57 19.76 -25.13
N THR A 184 10.46 20.75 -25.18
CA THR A 184 10.89 21.32 -26.46
C THR A 184 12.41 21.27 -26.55
N PRO A 185 12.97 20.73 -27.65
CA PRO A 185 14.40 20.78 -27.88
C PRO A 185 14.86 22.24 -27.97
N ARG A 186 16.07 22.50 -27.47
CA ARG A 186 16.71 23.81 -27.55
C ARG A 186 17.90 23.75 -28.50
N PRO A 187 18.32 24.89 -29.07
CA PRO A 187 19.57 24.97 -29.80
C PRO A 187 20.76 24.48 -28.95
N PRO A 188 21.78 23.86 -29.57
CA PRO A 188 22.99 23.49 -28.85
C PRO A 188 23.61 24.71 -28.18
N LEU A 189 24.13 24.52 -26.97
CA LEU A 189 24.95 25.54 -26.32
C LEU A 189 26.30 25.62 -27.04
N PRO A 190 26.91 26.81 -27.16
CA PRO A 190 28.27 26.94 -27.67
C PRO A 190 29.24 26.05 -26.87
N SER A 191 30.20 25.41 -27.55
CA SER A 191 31.19 24.55 -26.88
C SER A 191 31.91 25.31 -25.77
N GLY A 192 31.88 24.76 -24.55
CA GLY A 192 32.48 25.39 -23.35
C GLY A 192 31.59 26.41 -22.63
N ALA A 193 30.42 26.77 -23.18
CA ALA A 193 29.42 27.53 -22.46
C ALA A 193 28.71 26.61 -21.46
N GLY A 194 29.06 26.77 -20.17
CA GLY A 194 28.29 26.16 -19.09
C GLY A 194 26.84 26.66 -19.11
N THR A 195 25.94 25.88 -18.52
CA THR A 195 24.57 26.36 -18.37
C THR A 195 24.51 27.48 -17.32
N PRO A 196 23.89 28.64 -17.61
CA PRO A 196 23.76 29.71 -16.63
C PRO A 196 22.99 29.21 -15.39
N LYS A 197 23.63 29.29 -14.21
CA LYS A 197 22.96 28.96 -12.95
C LYS A 197 21.80 29.91 -12.70
N GLY A 198 20.66 29.39 -12.25
CA GLY A 198 19.46 30.21 -12.00
C GLY A 198 18.78 30.68 -13.28
N SER A 199 18.92 29.91 -14.36
CA SER A 199 18.22 30.21 -15.62
C SER A 199 16.71 30.07 -15.44
N THR A 200 15.95 31.06 -15.88
CA THR A 200 14.48 31.06 -15.99
C THR A 200 13.98 30.35 -17.25
N THR A 201 14.88 29.83 -18.09
CA THR A 201 14.54 29.18 -19.35
C THR A 201 14.02 27.77 -19.10
N ILE A 202 12.81 27.50 -19.58
CA ILE A 202 12.13 26.21 -19.39
C ILE A 202 12.57 25.20 -20.45
N LEU A 203 12.87 23.97 -20.03
CA LEU A 203 13.14 22.80 -20.88
C LEU A 203 11.95 21.86 -20.99
N ALA A 204 11.32 21.55 -19.86
CA ALA A 204 10.20 20.64 -19.78
C ALA A 204 9.21 21.06 -18.68
N CYS A 205 7.96 20.64 -18.80
CA CYS A 205 6.97 20.81 -17.73
C CYS A 205 5.92 19.69 -17.72
N ASP A 206 5.21 19.57 -16.61
CA ASP A 206 3.95 18.81 -16.56
C ASP A 206 2.89 19.43 -17.48
N PHE A 207 2.06 18.58 -18.09
CA PHE A 207 0.82 19.02 -18.73
C PHE A 207 -0.20 19.54 -17.69
N ARG A 208 -1.10 20.43 -18.14
CA ARG A 208 -2.13 21.08 -17.30
C ARG A 208 -2.95 20.11 -16.48
N ASN A 209 -3.30 18.98 -17.08
CA ASN A 209 -4.23 18.03 -16.51
C ASN A 209 -3.56 17.01 -15.58
N ASN A 210 -2.23 17.01 -15.47
CA ASN A 210 -1.50 16.12 -14.56
C ASN A 210 -1.76 16.50 -13.10
N HIS A 211 -1.84 17.80 -12.81
CA HIS A 211 -1.87 18.34 -11.46
C HIS A 211 -2.78 19.56 -11.36
N ARG A 212 -3.77 19.52 -10.46
CA ARG A 212 -4.83 20.55 -10.37
C ARG A 212 -4.38 21.94 -9.89
N ARG A 213 -3.20 22.08 -9.26
CA ARG A 213 -2.82 23.30 -8.51
C ARG A 213 -1.41 23.81 -8.79
N HIS A 214 -0.59 23.01 -9.45
CA HIS A 214 0.81 23.30 -9.67
C HIS A 214 1.31 22.52 -10.87
N ARG A 215 2.43 22.95 -11.43
CA ARG A 215 3.18 22.20 -12.44
C ARG A 215 4.61 22.04 -11.99
N GLY A 216 5.17 20.84 -12.17
CA GLY A 216 6.61 20.66 -12.16
C GLY A 216 7.20 21.26 -13.42
N VAL A 217 8.28 22.01 -13.25
CA VAL A 217 8.99 22.68 -14.35
C VAL A 217 10.48 22.37 -14.22
N VAL A 218 11.09 21.94 -15.32
CA VAL A 218 12.53 21.71 -15.45
C VAL A 218 13.14 22.90 -16.17
N PHE A 219 14.15 23.50 -15.57
CA PHE A 219 14.88 24.62 -16.13
C PHE A 219 16.14 24.18 -16.85
N LEU A 220 16.71 25.09 -17.64
CA LEU A 220 17.87 24.84 -18.49
C LEU A 220 19.08 24.29 -17.71
N ASP A 221 19.32 24.81 -16.51
CA ASP A 221 20.37 24.38 -15.58
C ASP A 221 20.04 23.09 -14.81
N GLY A 222 18.93 22.45 -15.13
CA GLY A 222 18.52 21.15 -14.61
C GLY A 222 17.82 21.19 -13.25
N HIS A 223 17.65 22.37 -12.64
CA HIS A 223 16.85 22.46 -11.41
C HIS A 223 15.36 22.32 -11.72
N ILE A 224 14.59 22.01 -10.68
CA ILE A 224 13.16 21.82 -10.77
C ILE A 224 12.45 22.68 -9.75
N GLU A 225 11.39 23.34 -10.20
CA GLU A 225 10.46 24.01 -9.31
C GLU A 225 9.04 23.51 -9.51
N ARG A 226 8.24 23.62 -8.45
CA ARG A 226 6.81 23.40 -8.48
C ARG A 226 6.12 24.74 -8.41
N LEU A 227 5.57 25.17 -9.53
CA LEU A 227 5.01 26.49 -9.68
C LEU A 227 3.49 26.43 -9.64
N LYS A 228 2.87 27.43 -9.02
CA LYS A 228 1.44 27.66 -9.20
C LYS A 228 1.18 28.12 -10.63
N ASP A 229 -0.05 27.94 -11.09
CA ASP A 229 -0.42 28.35 -12.45
C ASP A 229 -0.11 29.83 -12.73
N SER A 230 -0.33 30.74 -11.76
CA SER A 230 0.01 32.16 -11.91
C SER A 230 1.50 32.39 -12.19
N ASP A 231 2.35 31.72 -11.42
CA ASP A 231 3.81 31.90 -11.48
C ASP A 231 4.36 31.26 -12.75
N PHE A 232 3.78 30.13 -13.15
CA PHE A 232 4.09 29.48 -14.41
C PHE A 232 3.69 30.35 -15.61
N GLN A 233 2.50 30.98 -15.60
CA GLN A 233 2.11 31.91 -16.65
C GLN A 233 3.03 33.15 -16.70
N ALA A 234 3.47 33.65 -15.55
CA ALA A 234 4.45 34.74 -15.50
C ALA A 234 5.79 34.34 -16.13
N LEU A 235 6.27 33.09 -15.89
CA LEU A 235 7.46 32.58 -16.55
C LEU A 235 7.28 32.37 -18.06
N LEU A 236 6.11 31.90 -18.51
CA LEU A 236 5.82 31.73 -19.93
C LEU A 236 5.75 33.07 -20.68
N ALA A 237 5.44 34.16 -19.98
CA ALA A 237 5.43 35.51 -20.55
C ALA A 237 6.84 36.09 -20.77
N LEU A 238 7.88 35.46 -20.22
CA LEU A 238 9.27 35.91 -20.44
C LEU A 238 9.71 35.64 -21.90
N PRO A 239 10.45 36.58 -22.53
CA PRO A 239 10.86 36.44 -23.93
C PRO A 239 11.61 35.13 -24.25
N GLU A 240 12.48 34.67 -23.37
CA GLU A 240 13.25 33.42 -23.52
C GLU A 240 12.38 32.14 -23.56
N ASN A 241 11.14 32.25 -23.07
CA ASN A 241 10.17 31.17 -23.01
C ASN A 241 9.06 31.29 -24.06
N ALA A 242 9.07 32.32 -24.91
CA ALA A 242 8.01 32.57 -25.90
C ALA A 242 7.80 31.38 -26.86
N ALA A 243 8.88 30.77 -27.35
CA ALA A 243 8.81 29.60 -28.22
C ALA A 243 8.23 28.37 -27.48
N PHE A 244 8.68 28.12 -26.25
CA PHE A 244 8.15 27.07 -25.38
C PHE A 244 6.66 27.29 -25.12
N ALA A 245 6.25 28.51 -24.77
CA ALA A 245 4.87 28.88 -24.49
C ALA A 245 3.95 28.72 -25.71
N SER A 246 4.46 29.00 -26.92
CA SER A 246 3.72 28.77 -28.17
C SER A 246 3.50 27.29 -28.42
N ALA A 247 4.57 26.49 -28.31
CA ALA A 247 4.51 25.05 -28.54
C ALA A 247 3.65 24.33 -27.48
N LEU A 248 3.73 24.75 -26.22
CA LEU A 248 2.90 24.20 -25.14
C LEU A 248 1.42 24.48 -25.38
N ARG A 249 1.06 25.70 -25.78
CA ARG A 249 -0.33 26.05 -26.13
C ARG A 249 -0.85 25.20 -27.29
N ALA A 250 -0.02 24.93 -28.29
CA ALA A 250 -0.38 24.04 -29.39
C ALA A 250 -0.62 22.59 -28.93
N ALA A 251 0.16 22.11 -27.95
CA ALA A 251 0.03 20.76 -27.42
C ALA A 251 -1.15 20.59 -26.44
N GLU A 252 -1.44 21.60 -25.62
CA GLU A 252 -2.52 21.53 -24.63
C GLU A 252 -3.91 21.87 -25.20
N GLY A 253 -3.94 22.52 -26.37
CA GLY A 253 -5.16 23.11 -26.91
C GLY A 253 -5.47 24.49 -26.32
N PRO A 254 -6.48 25.19 -26.87
CA PRO A 254 -6.88 26.53 -26.42
C PRO A 254 -7.46 26.56 -25.00
#